data_AF-A0A935Q7X6-F1
#
_entry.id   AF-A0A935Q7X6-F1
#
_cell.length_a   1.000
_cell.length_b   1.000
_cell.length_c   1.000
_cell.angle_alpha   90.00
_cell.angle_beta   90.00
_cell.angle_gamma   90.00
#
_symmetry.space_group_name_H-M   'P 1'
#
loop_
_entity.id
_entity.type
_entity.pdbx_description
1 polymer ?
#
loop_
_entity_poly.entity_id
_entity_poly.type
_entity_poly.pdbx_seq_one_letter_code
_entity_poly.pdbx_strand_id
1 'polypeptide(L)'
;MGNKLGKIDYVYTGLFHISILPPVYINLFFLLPWLRKTNNWIAYALLTLSSIALFSWLNLSFFSDWSNTVLPDYFFISYFNFLQITLFFIVYICISSLLKLSKSWFIVKELQGELLEAEKEKSLHEKALLELEAKALRAQMNPHFVFNCLNSIKALMQEQQTEKGVIYLTTFSKLIRTLFNNADKKEITLYDEMETCKLYLQLEAMRFDTKFSYAGKC
;
A
#
# COMPACT_ATOMS: atom_id res chain seq x y z
N MET A 1 47.27 -6.70 -47.12
CA MET A 1 45.97 -6.21 -47.60
C MET A 1 44.76 -6.77 -46.83
N GLY A 2 44.82 -7.95 -46.20
CA GLY A 2 43.66 -8.57 -45.52
C GLY A 2 43.10 -7.86 -44.27
N ASN A 3 43.84 -6.95 -43.63
CA ASN A 3 43.41 -6.33 -42.36
C ASN A 3 42.56 -5.05 -42.56
N LYS A 4 42.51 -4.48 -43.77
CA LYS A 4 41.74 -3.25 -44.06
C LYS A 4 40.25 -3.52 -44.29
N LEU A 5 39.90 -4.65 -44.94
CA LEU A 5 38.51 -5.05 -45.20
C LEU A 5 37.73 -5.26 -43.90
N GLY A 6 38.28 -6.04 -42.96
CA GLY A 6 37.62 -6.26 -41.67
C GLY A 6 37.40 -4.96 -40.87
N LYS A 7 38.33 -4.00 -40.94
CA LYS A 7 38.19 -2.71 -40.25
C LYS A 7 37.02 -1.88 -40.79
N ILE A 8 36.73 -1.95 -42.09
CA ILE A 8 35.62 -1.24 -42.73
C ILE A 8 34.27 -1.83 -42.26
N ASP A 9 34.17 -3.15 -42.20
CA ASP A 9 32.95 -3.85 -41.77
C ASP A 9 32.57 -3.51 -40.32
N TYR A 10 33.55 -3.43 -39.41
CA TYR A 10 33.31 -3.00 -38.03
C TYR A 10 32.86 -1.55 -37.94
N VAL A 11 33.46 -0.64 -38.72
CA VAL A 11 33.07 0.78 -38.75
C VAL A 11 31.66 0.94 -39.31
N TYR A 12 31.33 0.26 -40.40
CA TYR A 12 29.97 0.24 -40.96
C TYR A 12 28.96 -0.25 -39.94
N THR A 13 29.24 -1.39 -39.29
CA THR A 13 28.37 -1.98 -38.28
C THR A 13 28.17 -1.03 -37.10
N GLY A 14 29.23 -0.38 -36.61
CA GLY A 14 29.14 0.59 -35.53
C GLY A 14 28.28 1.81 -35.89
N LEU A 15 28.52 2.42 -37.06
CA LEU A 15 27.74 3.56 -37.54
C LEU A 15 26.27 3.21 -37.75
N PHE A 16 25.99 2.01 -38.28
CA PHE A 16 24.64 1.51 -38.45
C PHE A 16 23.91 1.43 -37.10
N HIS A 17 24.52 0.83 -36.08
CA HIS A 17 23.91 0.72 -34.74
C HIS A 17 23.75 2.08 -34.05
N ILE A 18 24.71 2.99 -34.21
CA ILE A 18 24.61 4.36 -33.69
C ILE A 18 23.41 5.09 -34.29
N SER A 19 23.14 4.91 -35.59
CA SER A 19 22.00 5.53 -36.26
C SER A 19 20.63 5.02 -35.76
N ILE A 20 20.59 3.87 -35.10
CA ILE A 20 19.37 3.29 -34.51
C ILE A 20 19.01 3.96 -33.18
N LEU A 21 19.99 4.49 -32.45
CA LEU A 21 19.76 5.06 -31.12
C LEU A 21 18.74 6.21 -31.14
N PRO A 22 18.83 7.24 -32.01
CA PRO A 22 17.91 8.38 -31.97
C PRO A 22 16.42 8.00 -32.01
N PRO A 23 15.90 7.20 -32.97
CA PRO A 23 14.48 6.84 -32.98
C PRO A 23 14.06 6.00 -31.78
N VAL A 24 14.93 5.13 -31.27
CA VAL A 24 14.67 4.37 -30.03
C VAL A 24 14.52 5.32 -28.84
N TYR A 25 15.44 6.27 -28.67
CA TYR A 25 15.38 7.27 -27.60
C TYR A 25 14.15 8.17 -27.71
N ILE A 26 13.81 8.63 -28.93
CA ILE A 26 12.59 9.40 -29.19
C ILE A 26 11.37 8.59 -28.77
N ASN A 27 11.31 7.32 -29.14
CA ASN A 27 10.21 6.45 -28.77
C ASN A 27 10.10 6.26 -27.25
N LEU A 28 11.21 5.95 -26.57
CA LEU A 28 11.21 5.62 -25.15
C LEU A 28 10.98 6.81 -24.22
N PHE A 29 11.55 7.97 -24.53
CA PHE A 29 11.54 9.14 -23.63
C PHE A 29 10.48 10.18 -23.98
N PHE A 30 10.01 10.21 -25.24
CA PHE A 30 8.99 11.17 -25.68
C PHE A 30 7.68 10.48 -26.04
N LEU A 31 7.67 9.56 -27.02
CA LEU A 31 6.42 9.00 -27.55
C LEU A 31 5.69 8.09 -26.55
N LEU A 32 6.40 7.18 -25.88
CA LEU A 32 5.80 6.29 -24.88
C LEU A 32 5.22 7.05 -23.67
N PRO A 33 5.95 7.99 -23.04
CA PRO A 33 5.38 8.80 -21.96
C PRO A 33 4.20 9.67 -22.44
N TRP A 34 4.28 10.20 -23.66
CA TRP A 34 3.20 10.98 -24.25
C TRP A 34 1.94 10.14 -24.52
N LEU A 35 2.10 8.92 -25.03
CA LEU A 35 1.02 7.95 -25.19
C LEU A 35 0.34 7.68 -23.84
N ARG A 36 1.12 7.45 -22.78
CA ARG A 36 0.57 7.22 -21.43
C ARG A 36 -0.24 8.41 -20.91
N LYS A 37 0.12 9.65 -21.28
CA LYS A 37 -0.58 10.87 -20.83
C LYS A 37 -1.84 11.16 -21.65
N THR A 38 -1.80 10.95 -22.97
CA THR A 38 -2.88 11.33 -23.89
C THR A 38 -3.84 10.19 -24.21
N ASN A 39 -3.41 8.94 -23.99
CA ASN A 39 -4.09 7.71 -24.38
C ASN A 39 -4.47 7.65 -25.88
N ASN A 40 -3.80 8.43 -26.72
CA ASN A 40 -4.08 8.49 -28.15
C ASN A 40 -3.19 7.53 -28.94
N TRP A 41 -3.64 6.29 -29.07
CA TRP A 41 -2.93 5.21 -29.76
C TRP A 41 -2.71 5.46 -31.25
N ILE A 42 -3.67 6.10 -31.93
CA ILE A 42 -3.60 6.39 -33.37
C ILE A 42 -2.45 7.36 -33.64
N ALA A 43 -2.41 8.47 -32.90
CA ALA A 43 -1.36 9.47 -33.07
C ALA A 43 0.03 8.93 -32.68
N TYR A 44 0.11 8.08 -31.65
CA TYR A 44 1.36 7.38 -31.32
C TYR A 44 1.84 6.46 -32.46
N ALA A 45 0.93 5.66 -33.04
CA ALA A 45 1.26 4.78 -34.15
C ALA A 45 1.74 5.58 -35.38
N LEU A 46 1.07 6.69 -35.71
CA LEU A 46 1.48 7.55 -36.82
C LEU A 46 2.85 8.20 -36.58
N LEU A 47 3.12 8.71 -35.38
CA LEU A 47 4.39 9.34 -35.04
C LEU A 47 5.55 8.34 -35.01
N THR A 48 5.31 7.13 -34.50
CA THR A 48 6.32 6.06 -34.50
C THR A 48 6.62 5.56 -35.91
N LEU A 49 5.60 5.33 -36.74
CA LEU A 49 5.78 4.96 -38.15
C LEU A 49 6.49 6.06 -38.95
N SER A 50 6.14 7.32 -38.73
CA SER A 50 6.80 8.47 -39.36
C SER A 50 8.27 8.56 -38.94
N SER A 51 8.57 8.37 -37.66
CA SER A 51 9.94 8.31 -37.14
C SER A 51 10.74 7.17 -37.80
N ILE A 52 10.19 5.96 -37.83
CA ILE A 52 10.84 4.80 -38.47
C ILE A 52 11.12 5.08 -39.95
N ALA A 53 10.13 5.57 -40.70
CA ALA A 53 10.30 5.86 -42.13
C ALA A 53 11.37 6.93 -42.37
N LEU A 54 11.36 8.00 -41.57
CA LEU A 54 12.35 9.09 -41.64
C LEU A 54 13.77 8.59 -41.36
N PHE A 55 13.97 7.83 -40.27
CA PHE A 55 15.30 7.34 -39.90
C PHE A 55 15.80 6.22 -40.81
N SER A 56 14.92 5.37 -41.35
CA SER A 56 15.28 4.41 -42.39
C SER A 56 15.75 5.11 -43.67
N TRP A 57 15.06 6.17 -44.08
CA TRP A 57 15.44 6.98 -45.24
C TRP A 57 16.77 7.69 -45.01
N LEU A 58 16.95 8.34 -43.85
CA LEU A 58 18.21 8.99 -43.48
C LEU A 58 19.39 8.02 -43.44
N ASN A 59 19.18 6.81 -42.89
CA ASN A 59 20.21 5.78 -42.84
C ASN A 59 20.62 5.36 -44.25
N LEU A 60 19.64 5.07 -45.12
CA LEU A 60 19.91 4.69 -46.51
C LEU A 60 20.68 5.80 -47.24
N SER A 61 20.19 7.04 -47.21
CA SER A 61 20.83 8.20 -47.84
C SER A 61 22.24 8.48 -47.29
N PHE A 62 22.46 8.25 -45.99
CA PHE A 62 23.79 8.39 -45.41
C PHE A 62 24.76 7.38 -46.02
N PHE A 63 24.40 6.11 -46.09
CA PHE A 63 25.29 5.07 -46.61
C PHE A 63 25.43 5.08 -48.14
N SER A 64 24.39 5.49 -48.88
CA SER A 64 24.44 5.58 -50.35
C SER A 64 25.17 6.82 -50.85
N ASP A 65 24.86 7.99 -50.30
CA ASP A 65 25.22 9.27 -50.93
C ASP A 65 26.21 10.09 -50.09
N TRP A 66 26.00 10.17 -48.77
CA TRP A 66 26.78 11.07 -47.92
C TRP A 66 28.06 10.45 -47.36
N SER A 67 28.13 9.14 -47.29
CA SER A 67 29.23 8.39 -46.67
C SER A 67 30.59 8.73 -47.28
N ASN A 68 30.67 8.85 -48.60
CA ASN A 68 31.90 9.21 -49.32
C ASN A 68 32.36 10.65 -49.05
N THR A 69 31.45 11.55 -48.68
CA THR A 69 31.79 12.94 -48.33
C THR A 69 32.24 13.05 -46.88
N VAL A 70 31.59 12.32 -45.98
CA VAL A 70 31.88 12.37 -44.53
C VAL A 70 33.10 11.51 -44.16
N LEU A 71 33.31 10.40 -44.86
CA LEU A 71 34.39 9.44 -44.62
C LEU A 71 35.09 9.07 -45.94
N PRO A 72 35.88 9.99 -46.53
CA PRO A 72 36.46 9.81 -47.86
C PRO A 72 37.44 8.63 -47.98
N ASP A 73 38.04 8.19 -46.86
CA ASP A 73 38.94 7.01 -46.82
C ASP A 73 38.18 5.67 -46.75
N TYR A 74 36.85 5.70 -46.63
CA TYR A 74 36.00 4.52 -46.46
C TYR A 74 34.89 4.50 -47.52
N PHE A 75 35.01 3.61 -48.50
CA PHE A 75 33.92 3.35 -49.45
C PHE A 75 32.92 2.37 -48.84
N PHE A 76 31.75 2.89 -48.45
CA PHE A 76 30.65 2.07 -47.97
C PHE A 76 29.74 1.70 -49.14
N ILE A 77 29.43 0.41 -49.28
CA ILE A 77 28.36 -0.06 -50.15
C ILE A 77 27.14 -0.27 -49.26
N SER A 78 25.97 0.26 -49.64
CA SER A 78 24.74 -0.06 -48.93
C SER A 78 24.44 -1.55 -49.11
N TYR A 79 24.71 -2.35 -48.08
CA TYR A 79 24.45 -3.79 -48.10
C TYR A 79 22.95 -4.11 -47.96
N PHE A 80 22.19 -3.18 -47.40
CA PHE A 80 20.78 -3.38 -47.06
C PHE A 80 19.87 -2.49 -47.89
N ASN A 81 18.72 -3.03 -48.25
CA ASN A 81 17.63 -2.28 -48.87
C ASN A 81 16.77 -1.58 -47.82
N PHE A 82 16.00 -0.57 -48.23
CA PHE A 82 15.11 0.21 -47.34
C PHE A 82 14.22 -0.65 -46.44
N LEU A 83 13.66 -1.74 -46.96
CA LEU A 83 12.80 -2.65 -46.21
C LEU A 83 13.56 -3.36 -45.08
N GLN A 84 14.78 -3.84 -45.35
CA GLN A 84 15.63 -4.50 -44.35
C GLN A 84 16.03 -3.53 -43.24
N ILE A 85 16.44 -2.31 -43.62
CA ILE A 85 16.74 -1.23 -42.68
C ILE A 85 15.52 -0.97 -41.78
N THR A 86 14.34 -0.82 -42.38
CA THR A 86 13.07 -0.62 -41.67
C THR A 86 12.75 -1.74 -40.68
N LEU A 87 12.99 -3.00 -41.06
CA LEU A 87 12.83 -4.14 -40.15
C LEU A 87 13.76 -4.07 -38.94
N PHE A 88 15.03 -3.67 -39.12
CA PHE A 88 15.94 -3.46 -37.99
C PHE A 88 15.41 -2.41 -37.02
N PHE A 89 14.98 -1.24 -37.51
CA PHE A 89 14.39 -0.20 -36.65
C PHE A 89 13.16 -0.69 -35.89
N ILE A 90 12.25 -1.43 -36.55
CA ILE A 90 11.07 -2.03 -35.91
C ILE A 90 11.49 -2.97 -34.79
N VAL A 91 12.42 -3.90 -35.05
CA VAL A 91 12.89 -4.87 -34.05
C VAL A 91 13.50 -4.16 -32.83
N TYR A 92 14.37 -3.19 -33.04
CA TYR A 92 15.00 -2.44 -31.95
C TYR A 92 13.98 -1.64 -31.13
N ILE A 93 13.02 -0.98 -31.78
CA ILE A 93 11.95 -0.25 -31.08
C ILE A 93 11.05 -1.22 -30.29
N CYS A 94 10.67 -2.35 -30.87
CA CYS A 94 9.85 -3.36 -30.21
C CYS A 94 10.55 -3.95 -28.98
N ILE A 95 11.80 -4.41 -29.12
CA ILE A 95 12.56 -5.00 -28.02
C ILE A 95 12.78 -3.97 -26.90
N SER A 96 13.22 -2.76 -27.24
CA SER A 96 13.47 -1.72 -26.23
C SER A 96 12.19 -1.27 -25.51
N SER A 97 11.07 -1.16 -26.22
CA SER A 97 9.76 -0.86 -25.63
C SER A 97 9.30 -1.98 -24.71
N LEU A 98 9.43 -3.24 -25.15
CA LEU A 98 9.08 -4.42 -24.34
C LEU A 98 9.89 -4.46 -23.04
N LEU A 99 11.21 -4.23 -23.11
CA LEU A 99 12.07 -4.18 -21.93
C LEU A 99 11.68 -3.05 -20.97
N LYS A 100 11.35 -1.86 -21.50
CA LYS A 100 10.91 -0.72 -20.68
C LYS A 100 9.59 -1.00 -19.96
N LEU A 101 8.63 -1.58 -20.67
CA LEU A 101 7.33 -1.96 -20.12
C LEU A 101 7.47 -3.10 -19.10
N SER A 102 8.26 -4.12 -19.39
CA SER A 102 8.55 -5.23 -18.47
C SER A 102 9.15 -4.73 -17.16
N LYS A 103 10.19 -3.90 -17.21
CA LYS A 103 10.78 -3.28 -16.01
C LYS A 103 9.75 -2.46 -15.23
N SER A 104 8.95 -1.66 -15.92
CA SER A 104 7.91 -0.84 -15.28
C SER A 104 6.87 -1.70 -14.57
N TRP A 105 6.47 -2.82 -15.18
CA TRP A 105 5.53 -3.77 -14.58
C TRP A 105 6.10 -4.47 -13.34
N PHE A 106 7.36 -4.92 -13.38
CA PHE A 106 8.02 -5.55 -12.23
C PHE A 106 8.10 -4.60 -11.03
N ILE A 107 8.46 -3.33 -11.25
CA ILE A 107 8.52 -2.31 -10.20
C ILE A 107 7.14 -2.12 -9.56
N VAL A 108 6.09 -1.99 -10.36
CA VAL A 108 4.72 -1.84 -9.84
C VAL A 108 4.30 -3.06 -9.02
N LYS A 109 4.66 -4.26 -9.47
CA LYS A 109 4.34 -5.51 -8.76
C LYS A 109 5.05 -5.62 -7.42
N GLU A 110 6.30 -5.20 -7.33
CA GLU A 110 7.08 -5.16 -6.09
C GLU A 110 6.47 -4.17 -5.08
N LEU A 111 6.15 -2.95 -5.54
CA LEU A 111 5.49 -1.93 -4.72
C LEU A 111 4.11 -2.38 -4.21
N GLN A 112 3.35 -3.12 -5.01
CA GLN A 112 2.07 -3.70 -4.57
C GLN A 112 2.26 -4.75 -3.47
N GLY A 113 3.35 -5.52 -3.51
CA GLY A 113 3.69 -6.49 -2.47
C GLY A 113 4.02 -5.82 -1.14
N GLU A 114 4.87 -4.78 -1.18
CA GLU A 114 5.23 -4.00 0.01
C GLU A 114 4.02 -3.32 0.65
N LEU A 115 3.13 -2.74 -0.17
CA LEU A 115 1.92 -2.08 0.32
C LEU A 115 0.99 -3.08 1.03
N LEU A 116 0.84 -4.28 0.47
CA LEU A 116 0.00 -5.33 1.05
C LEU A 116 0.54 -5.81 2.41
N GLU A 117 1.85 -6.01 2.53
CA GLU A 117 2.45 -6.42 3.81
C GLU A 117 2.30 -5.31 4.86
N ALA A 118 2.53 -4.05 4.50
CA ALA A 118 2.32 -2.92 5.40
C ALA A 118 0.86 -2.80 5.88
N GLU A 119 -0.12 -3.05 5.01
CA GLU A 119 -1.54 -3.06 5.37
C GLU A 119 -1.88 -4.20 6.34
N LYS A 120 -1.30 -5.40 6.13
CA LYS A 120 -1.46 -6.54 7.04
C LYS A 120 -0.87 -6.25 8.42
N GLU A 121 0.34 -5.72 8.50
CA GLU A 121 0.97 -5.35 9.78
C GLU A 121 0.11 -4.35 10.54
N LYS A 122 -0.39 -3.31 9.85
CA LYS A 122 -1.30 -2.33 10.44
C LYS A 122 -2.58 -3.00 10.98
N SER A 123 -3.22 -3.88 10.20
CA SER A 123 -4.41 -4.60 10.66
C SER A 123 -4.12 -5.51 11.86
N LEU A 124 -2.95 -6.14 11.92
CA LEU A 124 -2.55 -6.98 13.06
C LEU A 124 -2.37 -6.14 14.33
N HIS A 125 -1.73 -4.98 14.23
CA HIS A 125 -1.58 -4.05 15.35
C HIS A 125 -2.93 -3.51 15.83
N GLU A 126 -3.83 -3.14 14.92
CA GLU A 126 -5.17 -2.67 15.27
C GLU A 126 -5.98 -3.75 16.01
N LYS A 127 -5.93 -5.01 15.54
CA LYS A 127 -6.55 -6.13 16.25
C LYS A 127 -5.96 -6.35 17.65
N ALA A 128 -4.63 -6.28 17.76
CA ALA A 128 -3.96 -6.42 19.05
C ALA A 128 -4.36 -5.30 20.03
N LEU A 129 -4.50 -4.07 19.55
CA LEU A 129 -4.99 -2.94 20.35
C LEU A 129 -6.43 -3.18 20.82
N LEU A 130 -7.34 -3.57 19.92
CA LEU A 130 -8.72 -3.87 20.27
C LEU A 130 -8.82 -5.01 21.29
N GLU A 131 -7.99 -6.05 21.17
CA GLU A 131 -7.92 -7.14 22.15
C GLU A 131 -7.41 -6.66 23.52
N LEU A 132 -6.43 -5.77 23.54
CA LEU A 132 -5.90 -5.18 24.77
C LEU A 132 -6.92 -4.25 25.43
N GLU A 133 -7.61 -3.41 24.67
CA GLU A 133 -8.71 -2.57 25.15
C GLU A 133 -9.83 -3.44 25.74
N ALA A 134 -10.24 -4.51 25.04
CA ALA A 134 -11.23 -5.45 25.55
C ALA A 134 -10.78 -6.15 26.83
N LYS A 135 -9.50 -6.54 26.93
CA LYS A 135 -8.91 -7.12 28.16
C LYS A 135 -8.86 -6.10 29.30
N ALA A 136 -8.50 -4.84 29.03
CA ALA A 136 -8.48 -3.77 30.01
C ALA A 136 -9.89 -3.47 30.54
N LEU A 137 -10.89 -3.38 29.65
CA LEU A 137 -12.29 -3.22 30.01
C LEU A 137 -12.79 -4.39 30.87
N ARG A 138 -12.44 -5.63 30.50
CA ARG A 138 -12.74 -6.81 31.34
C ARG A 138 -12.04 -6.76 32.68
N ALA A 139 -10.81 -6.25 32.77
CA ALA A 139 -10.09 -6.13 34.04
C ALA A 139 -10.70 -5.06 34.96
N GLN A 140 -11.33 -4.02 34.42
CA GLN A 140 -12.11 -3.04 35.20
C GLN A 140 -13.35 -3.68 35.86
N MET A 141 -13.88 -4.77 35.30
CA MET A 141 -14.96 -5.55 35.92
C MET A 141 -14.41 -6.81 36.58
N ASN A 142 -14.44 -6.89 37.91
CA ASN A 142 -14.09 -8.15 38.58
C ASN A 142 -15.16 -9.23 38.29
N PRO A 143 -14.88 -10.30 37.51
CA PRO A 143 -15.90 -11.28 37.12
C PRO A 143 -16.47 -12.05 38.31
N HIS A 144 -15.64 -12.25 39.35
CA HIS A 144 -16.08 -12.85 40.60
C HIS A 144 -17.06 -11.93 41.34
N PHE A 145 -16.83 -10.62 41.35
CA PHE A 145 -17.77 -9.66 41.92
C PHE A 145 -19.12 -9.68 41.19
N VAL A 146 -19.11 -9.71 39.85
CA VAL A 146 -20.33 -9.80 39.04
C VAL A 146 -21.11 -11.08 39.35
N PHE A 147 -20.42 -12.22 39.39
CA PHE A 147 -21.03 -13.50 39.75
C PHE A 147 -21.60 -13.49 41.17
N ASN A 148 -20.88 -12.89 42.12
CA ASN A 148 -21.35 -12.75 43.50
C ASN A 148 -22.61 -11.90 43.60
N CYS A 149 -22.64 -10.76 42.90
CA CYS A 149 -23.83 -9.89 42.85
C CYS A 149 -25.04 -10.65 42.31
N LEU A 150 -24.89 -11.39 41.20
CA LEU A 150 -25.97 -12.18 40.61
C LEU A 150 -26.47 -13.29 41.54
N ASN A 151 -25.56 -13.97 42.24
CA ASN A 151 -25.93 -14.99 43.22
C ASN A 151 -26.66 -14.40 44.44
N SER A 152 -26.22 -13.25 44.93
CA SER A 152 -26.91 -12.54 46.03
C SER A 152 -28.32 -12.11 45.64
N ILE A 153 -28.52 -11.60 44.42
CA ILE A 153 -29.84 -11.27 43.89
C ILE A 153 -30.71 -12.53 43.83
N LYS A 154 -30.17 -13.64 43.30
CA LYS A 154 -30.88 -14.92 43.22
C LYS A 154 -31.30 -15.42 44.61
N ALA A 155 -30.40 -15.37 45.60
CA ALA A 155 -30.68 -15.80 46.97
C ALA A 155 -31.80 -14.97 47.60
N LEU A 156 -31.76 -13.64 47.47
CA LEU A 156 -32.81 -12.74 47.97
C LEU A 156 -34.18 -13.03 47.36
N MET A 157 -34.25 -13.38 46.07
CA MET A 157 -35.50 -13.79 45.42
C MET A 157 -36.00 -15.14 45.96
N GLN A 158 -35.10 -16.09 46.23
CA GLN A 158 -35.45 -17.40 46.80
C GLN A 158 -35.94 -17.31 48.24
N GLU A 159 -35.39 -16.38 49.03
CA GLU A 159 -35.78 -16.10 50.40
C GLU A 159 -37.05 -15.21 50.52
N GLN A 160 -37.74 -14.95 49.39
CA GLN A 160 -38.91 -14.06 49.32
C GLN A 160 -38.64 -12.61 49.79
N GLN A 161 -37.37 -12.20 49.84
CA GLN A 161 -36.94 -10.83 50.13
C GLN A 161 -36.92 -9.98 48.85
N THR A 162 -38.01 -10.03 48.09
CA THR A 162 -38.09 -9.46 46.73
C THR A 162 -37.75 -7.98 46.67
N GLU A 163 -38.17 -7.19 47.67
CA GLU A 163 -37.89 -5.76 47.74
C GLU A 163 -36.38 -5.48 47.86
N LYS A 164 -35.67 -6.20 48.74
CA LYS A 164 -34.20 -6.10 48.85
C LYS A 164 -33.51 -6.56 47.58
N GLY A 165 -34.01 -7.62 46.94
CA GLY A 165 -33.51 -8.10 45.65
C GLY A 165 -33.59 -7.04 44.54
N VAL A 166 -34.71 -6.31 44.46
CA VAL A 166 -34.92 -5.21 43.50
C VAL A 166 -33.95 -4.05 43.76
N ILE A 167 -33.75 -3.67 45.03
CA ILE A 167 -32.80 -2.61 45.42
C ILE A 167 -31.36 -3.02 45.06
N TYR A 168 -30.99 -4.28 45.33
CA TYR A 168 -29.67 -4.83 45.00
C TYR A 168 -29.45 -4.81 43.49
N LEU A 169 -30.40 -5.31 42.71
CA LEU A 169 -30.35 -5.32 41.24
C LEU A 169 -30.23 -3.89 40.68
N THR A 170 -31.02 -2.96 41.18
CA THR A 170 -30.98 -1.55 40.74
C THR A 170 -29.62 -0.91 41.02
N THR A 171 -29.06 -1.16 42.20
CA THR A 171 -27.73 -0.65 42.60
C THR A 171 -26.62 -1.28 41.75
N PHE A 172 -26.71 -2.58 41.49
CA PHE A 172 -25.80 -3.31 40.61
C PHE A 172 -25.85 -2.78 39.17
N SER A 173 -27.05 -2.58 38.61
CA SER A 173 -27.23 -1.98 37.29
C SER A 173 -26.68 -0.56 37.22
N LYS A 174 -26.83 0.25 38.27
CA LYS A 174 -26.24 1.60 38.34
C LYS A 174 -24.71 1.55 38.32
N LEU A 175 -24.10 0.67 39.12
CA LEU A 175 -22.64 0.50 39.15
C LEU A 175 -22.08 0.09 37.78
N ILE A 176 -22.68 -0.93 37.14
CA ILE A 176 -22.25 -1.41 35.82
C ILE A 176 -22.34 -0.30 34.78
N ARG A 177 -23.44 0.47 34.78
CA ARG A 177 -23.61 1.59 33.87
C ARG A 177 -22.56 2.69 34.10
N THR A 178 -22.23 3.00 35.34
CA THR A 178 -21.17 3.98 35.66
C THR A 178 -19.80 3.50 35.22
N LEU A 179 -19.45 2.23 35.44
CA LEU A 179 -18.19 1.64 34.99
C LEU A 179 -18.05 1.70 33.46
N PHE A 180 -19.08 1.30 32.71
CA PHE A 180 -19.05 1.41 31.24
C PHE A 180 -18.97 2.86 30.75
N ASN A 181 -19.75 3.78 31.35
CA ASN A 181 -19.71 5.19 30.99
C ASN A 181 -18.36 5.86 31.28
N ASN A 182 -17.60 5.33 32.26
CA ASN A 182 -16.29 5.85 32.61
C ASN A 182 -15.16 5.16 31.82
N ALA A 183 -15.37 3.96 31.28
CA ALA A 183 -14.36 3.24 30.52
C ALA A 183 -13.93 3.93 29.21
N ASP A 184 -14.83 4.69 28.58
CA ASP A 184 -14.53 5.45 27.36
C ASP A 184 -13.97 6.86 27.64
N LYS A 185 -13.90 7.29 28.91
CA LYS A 185 -13.40 8.61 29.29
C LYS A 185 -11.88 8.58 29.47
N LYS A 186 -11.21 9.55 28.85
CA LYS A 186 -9.75 9.74 28.97
C LYS A 186 -9.32 10.17 30.38
N GLU A 187 -10.18 10.90 31.08
CA GLU A 187 -10.00 11.35 32.47
C GLU A 187 -11.36 11.30 33.19
N ILE A 188 -11.34 10.95 34.48
CA ILE A 188 -12.54 10.81 35.32
C ILE A 188 -12.38 11.75 36.52
N THR A 189 -13.45 12.41 36.94
CA THR A 189 -13.38 13.28 38.14
C THR A 189 -13.26 12.43 39.40
N LEU A 190 -12.54 12.95 40.41
CA LEU A 190 -12.45 12.28 41.72
C LEU A 190 -13.84 12.02 42.33
N TYR A 191 -14.79 12.91 42.07
CA TYR A 191 -16.17 12.78 42.53
C TYR A 191 -16.86 11.55 41.92
N ASP A 192 -16.77 11.34 40.61
CA ASP A 192 -17.37 10.20 39.92
C ASP A 192 -16.74 8.87 40.36
N GLU A 193 -15.42 8.88 40.63
CA GLU A 193 -14.70 7.72 41.16
C GLU A 193 -15.15 7.38 42.59
N MET A 194 -15.33 8.40 43.44
CA MET A 194 -15.91 8.24 44.78
C MET A 194 -17.35 7.73 44.74
N GLU A 195 -18.18 8.19 43.79
CA GLU A 195 -19.55 7.67 43.62
C GLU A 195 -19.53 6.19 43.21
N THR A 196 -18.63 5.81 42.30
CA THR A 196 -18.44 4.43 41.85
C THR A 196 -18.01 3.53 43.01
N CYS A 197 -17.04 3.97 43.81
CA CYS A 197 -16.58 3.26 45.01
C CYS A 197 -17.71 3.12 46.06
N LYS A 198 -18.54 4.14 46.23
CA LYS A 198 -19.70 4.10 47.13
C LYS A 198 -20.72 3.06 46.69
N LEU A 199 -21.03 2.98 45.39
CA LEU A 199 -21.94 1.96 44.84
C LEU A 199 -21.38 0.55 45.03
N TYR A 200 -20.08 0.36 44.83
CA TYR A 200 -19.40 -0.92 45.07
C TYR A 200 -19.49 -1.35 46.54
N LEU A 201 -19.11 -0.45 47.47
CA LEU A 201 -19.19 -0.71 48.90
C LEU A 201 -20.61 -0.98 49.37
N GLN A 202 -21.61 -0.30 48.78
CA GLN A 202 -23.02 -0.54 49.09
C GLN A 202 -23.44 -1.97 48.71
N LEU A 203 -23.00 -2.50 47.56
CA LEU A 203 -23.30 -3.87 47.13
C LEU A 203 -22.62 -4.93 48.00
N GLU A 204 -21.37 -4.70 48.38
CA GLU A 204 -20.65 -5.56 49.33
C GLU A 204 -21.32 -5.54 50.72
N ALA A 205 -21.72 -4.36 51.21
CA ALA A 205 -22.39 -4.19 52.50
C ALA A 205 -23.85 -4.70 52.51
N MET A 206 -24.50 -4.85 51.36
CA MET A 206 -25.80 -5.54 51.28
C MET A 206 -25.63 -7.07 51.27
N ARG A 207 -24.45 -7.59 50.90
CA ARG A 207 -24.15 -9.03 50.87
C ARG A 207 -23.82 -9.58 52.25
N PHE A 208 -23.02 -8.84 53.00
CA PHE A 208 -22.78 -9.15 54.41
C PHE A 208 -23.79 -8.33 55.20
N ASP A 209 -24.66 -8.94 56.00
CA ASP A 209 -25.65 -8.26 56.86
C ASP A 209 -25.01 -7.38 57.98
N THR A 210 -23.77 -6.93 57.75
CA THR A 210 -22.92 -6.13 58.61
C THR A 210 -22.88 -4.68 58.14
N LYS A 211 -23.31 -3.78 59.03
CA LYS A 211 -23.17 -2.33 58.88
C LYS A 211 -21.68 -1.95 58.85
N PHE A 212 -21.09 -1.81 57.67
CA PHE A 212 -19.81 -1.12 57.54
C PHE A 212 -20.03 0.38 57.68
N SER A 213 -19.57 0.95 58.81
CA SER A 213 -19.47 2.39 59.02
C SER A 213 -18.13 2.89 58.48
N TYR A 214 -18.08 3.32 57.22
CA TYR A 214 -16.90 4.01 56.68
C TYR A 214 -17.04 5.52 56.90
N ALA A 215 -16.36 6.03 57.92
CA ALA A 215 -16.19 7.46 58.16
C ALA A 215 -14.90 7.91 57.45
N GLY A 216 -14.98 8.15 56.14
CA GLY A 216 -13.95 8.88 55.42
C GLY A 216 -14.05 10.37 55.77
N LYS A 217 -13.25 10.83 56.72
CA LYS A 217 -12.97 12.27 56.86
C LYS A 217 -12.07 12.68 55.70
N CYS A 218 -12.56 13.58 54.86
CA CYS A 218 -11.71 14.43 54.01
C CYS A 218 -10.91 15.39 54.88
#